data_AF-M3HDF3-F1
#
_entry.id   AF-M3HDF3-F1
#
_cell.length_a   1.000
_cell.length_b   1.000
_cell.length_c   1.000
_cell.angle_alpha   90.00
_cell.angle_beta   90.00
_cell.angle_gamma   90.00
#
_symmetry.space_group_name_H-M   'P 1'
#
loop_
_entity.id
_entity.type
_entity.pdbx_description
1 polymer ?
#
loop_
_entity_poly.entity_id
_entity_poly.type
_entity_poly.pdbx_seq_one_letter_code
_entity_poly.pdbx_strand_id
1 'polypeptide(L)'
;MGSMFQAIAAVNKTVAGANAIAGILMLASLMYSSYMIQRPSMHPWFKWISYINPVLYAFEAIIASEFHGRRLSCTDQYLTPSGPGYENLAPMEQTCAFVGSVPGRSWVLGDDYLRLSYTYRFTHVWRNLGIVIGFLAFFQAINTL
;
A
#
# COMPACT_ATOMS: atom_id res chain seq x y z
N MET A 1 11.12 10.28 -6.36
CA MET A 1 12.12 9.32 -6.87
C MET A 1 13.31 10.00 -7.55
N GLY A 2 13.10 11.05 -8.37
CA GLY A 2 14.22 11.77 -9.02
C GLY A 2 15.34 12.22 -8.05
N SER A 3 14.98 12.86 -6.93
CA SER A 3 15.96 13.31 -5.92
C SER A 3 16.76 12.18 -5.27
N MET A 4 16.18 10.98 -5.12
CA MET A 4 16.88 9.81 -4.58
C MET A 4 17.96 9.33 -5.55
N PHE A 5 17.66 9.25 -6.85
CA PHE A 5 18.65 8.86 -7.86
C PHE A 5 19.73 9.92 -8.04
N GLN A 6 19.37 11.20 -7.93
CA GLN A 6 20.34 12.30 -7.94
C GLN A 6 21.29 12.22 -6.74
N ALA A 7 20.78 11.95 -5.53
CA ALA A 7 21.60 11.75 -4.34
C ALA A 7 22.59 10.56 -4.50
N ILE A 8 22.14 9.45 -5.11
CA ILE A 8 23.03 8.31 -5.41
C ILE A 8 24.12 8.70 -6.40
N ALA A 9 23.77 9.48 -7.43
CA ALA A 9 24.73 9.97 -8.41
C ALA A 9 25.77 10.93 -7.77
N ALA A 10 25.34 11.81 -6.86
CA ALA A 10 26.23 12.75 -6.17
C ALA A 10 27.28 12.06 -5.29
N VAL A 11 26.95 10.93 -4.66
CA VAL A 11 27.87 10.19 -3.78
C VAL A 11 28.88 9.34 -4.55
N ASN A 12 28.59 8.99 -5.81
CA ASN A 12 29.42 8.08 -6.60
C ASN A 12 30.36 8.81 -7.56
N LYS A 13 31.63 8.39 -7.60
CA LYS A 13 32.64 8.93 -8.55
C LYS A 13 32.47 8.40 -9.97
N THR A 14 31.72 7.30 -10.15
CA THR A 14 31.54 6.65 -11.46
C THR A 14 30.05 6.44 -11.78
N VAL A 15 29.70 6.67 -13.04
CA VAL A 15 28.31 6.50 -13.54
C VAL A 15 27.88 5.04 -13.49
N ALA A 16 28.80 4.11 -13.80
CA ALA A 16 28.50 2.68 -13.77
C ALA A 16 28.16 2.18 -12.35
N GLY A 17 28.89 2.64 -11.33
CA GLY A 17 28.59 2.32 -9.93
C GLY A 17 27.26 2.91 -9.46
N ALA A 18 27.00 4.18 -9.81
CA ALA A 18 25.74 4.84 -9.49
C ALA A 18 24.53 4.09 -10.09
N ASN A 19 24.60 3.68 -11.36
CA ASN A 19 23.52 2.97 -12.03
C ASN A 19 23.27 1.57 -11.43
N ALA A 20 24.33 0.85 -11.06
CA ALA A 20 24.20 -0.46 -10.42
C ALA A 20 23.46 -0.35 -9.07
N ILE A 21 23.85 0.62 -8.24
CA ILE A 21 23.21 0.87 -6.94
C ILE A 21 21.77 1.35 -7.11
N ALA A 22 21.53 2.27 -8.07
CA ALA A 22 20.20 2.77 -8.37
C ALA A 22 19.23 1.66 -8.81
N GLY A 23 19.69 0.71 -9.64
CA GLY A 23 18.89 -0.44 -10.06
C GLY A 23 18.47 -1.34 -8.89
N ILE A 24 19.40 -1.66 -7.99
CA ILE A 24 19.11 -2.47 -6.80
C ILE A 24 18.11 -1.75 -5.87
N LEU A 25 18.32 -0.45 -5.63
CA LEU A 25 17.43 0.34 -4.79
C LEU A 25 16.04 0.51 -5.41
N MET A 26 15.95 0.65 -6.73
CA MET A 26 14.68 0.70 -7.44
C MET A 26 13.91 -0.62 -7.26
N LEU A 27 14.57 -1.76 -7.48
CA LEU A 27 13.96 -3.08 -7.29
C LEU A 27 13.47 -3.26 -5.84
N ALA A 28 14.31 -2.93 -4.86
CA ALA A 28 13.95 -3.00 -3.45
C ALA A 28 12.75 -2.07 -3.12
N SER A 29 12.74 -0.86 -3.66
CA SER A 29 11.66 0.11 -3.42
C SER A 29 10.31 -0.35 -3.98
N LEU A 30 10.31 -1.00 -5.14
CA LEU A 30 9.09 -1.52 -5.77
C LEU A 30 8.56 -2.76 -5.03
N MET A 31 9.45 -3.70 -4.69
CA MET A 31 9.07 -4.94 -4.01
C MET A 31 8.50 -4.69 -2.61
N TYR A 32 9.09 -3.76 -1.85
CA TYR A 32 8.68 -3.42 -0.49
C TYR A 32 7.79 -2.16 -0.40
N SER A 33 7.09 -1.80 -1.48
CA SER A 33 6.12 -0.69 -1.53
C SER A 33 4.73 -1.05 -0.97
N SER A 34 4.55 -2.29 -0.50
CA SER A 34 3.25 -2.89 -0.12
C SER A 34 2.26 -3.14 -1.27
N TYR A 35 2.61 -2.82 -2.52
CA TYR A 35 1.78 -3.16 -3.68
C TYR A 35 1.91 -4.65 -4.04
N MET A 36 3.14 -5.17 -4.15
CA MET A 36 3.39 -6.58 -4.49
C MET A 36 3.19 -7.52 -3.31
N ILE A 37 3.73 -7.15 -2.14
CA ILE A 37 3.64 -7.96 -0.91
C ILE A 37 2.97 -7.10 0.16
N GLN A 38 1.82 -7.53 0.66
CA GLN A 38 1.12 -6.81 1.71
C GLN A 38 1.93 -6.81 3.02
N ARG A 39 1.91 -5.71 3.77
CA ARG A 39 2.64 -5.58 5.05
C ARG A 39 2.47 -6.75 6.05
N PRO A 40 1.26 -7.30 6.31
CA PRO A 40 1.11 -8.39 7.27
C PRO A 40 1.77 -9.70 6.81
N SER A 41 1.90 -9.91 5.49
CA SER A 41 2.52 -11.10 4.91
C SER A 41 4.04 -11.00 4.74
N MET A 42 4.65 -9.85 5.07
CA MET A 42 6.10 -9.66 4.96
C MET A 42 6.84 -10.44 6.06
N HIS A 43 7.87 -11.19 5.67
CA HIS A 43 8.74 -11.88 6.63
C HIS A 43 9.48 -10.87 7.54
N PRO A 44 9.64 -11.14 8.86
CA PRO A 44 10.24 -10.21 9.81
C PRO A 44 11.65 -9.71 9.42
N TRP A 45 12.44 -10.58 8.80
CA TRP A 45 13.85 -10.32 8.44
C TRP A 45 14.02 -9.20 7.41
N PHE A 46 13.07 -9.03 6.49
CA PHE A 46 13.10 -7.99 5.45
C PHE A 46 12.08 -6.87 5.66
N LYS A 47 11.25 -6.99 6.71
CA LYS A 47 10.23 -5.99 7.04
C LYS A 47 10.83 -4.60 7.24
N TRP A 48 12.08 -4.49 7.70
CA TRP A 48 12.73 -3.21 7.94
C TRP A 48 12.95 -2.38 6.68
N ILE A 49 13.15 -3.01 5.51
CA ILE A 49 13.32 -2.32 4.22
C ILE A 49 12.07 -1.49 3.90
N SER A 50 10.90 -1.99 4.31
CA SER A 50 9.65 -1.27 4.14
C SER A 50 9.66 0.07 4.92
N TYR A 51 10.25 0.12 6.12
CA TYR A 51 10.25 1.35 6.93
C TYR A 51 11.16 2.45 6.40
N ILE A 52 12.24 2.11 5.68
CA ILE A 52 13.13 3.10 5.06
C ILE A 52 12.66 3.53 3.67
N ASN A 53 11.64 2.87 3.12
CA ASN A 53 11.17 3.09 1.77
C ASN A 53 10.11 4.22 1.74
N PRO A 54 10.40 5.40 1.16
CA PRO A 54 9.43 6.48 1.08
C PRO A 54 8.17 6.12 0.26
N VAL A 55 8.30 5.18 -0.68
CA VAL A 55 7.20 4.73 -1.56
C VAL A 55 6.10 4.05 -0.75
N LEU A 56 6.46 3.35 0.31
CA LEU A 56 5.49 2.66 1.18
C LEU A 56 4.54 3.66 1.85
N TYR A 57 5.09 4.75 2.38
CA TYR A 57 4.30 5.79 3.06
C TYR A 57 3.42 6.55 2.07
N ALA A 58 3.93 6.80 0.85
CA ALA A 58 3.15 7.39 -0.22
C ALA A 58 1.99 6.45 -0.65
N PHE A 59 2.25 5.16 -0.80
CA PHE A 59 1.24 4.16 -1.15
C PHE A 59 0.14 4.07 -0.08
N GLU A 60 0.52 3.97 1.20
CA GLU A 60 -0.44 3.97 2.32
C GLU A 60 -1.28 5.25 2.33
N ALA A 61 -0.68 6.42 2.09
CA ALA A 61 -1.41 7.69 2.06
C ALA A 61 -2.42 7.76 0.90
N ILE A 62 -2.01 7.37 -0.31
CA ILE A 62 -2.87 7.40 -1.50
C ILE A 62 -4.03 6.42 -1.35
N ILE A 63 -3.74 5.15 -1.02
CA ILE A 63 -4.79 4.14 -0.94
C ILE A 63 -5.75 4.43 0.22
N ALA A 64 -5.23 4.89 1.36
CA ALA A 64 -6.07 5.29 2.49
C ALA A 64 -6.96 6.49 2.13
N SER A 65 -6.48 7.45 1.34
CA SER A 65 -7.33 8.57 0.90
C SER A 65 -8.42 8.16 -0.09
N GLU A 66 -8.11 7.23 -1.00
CA GLU A 66 -9.06 6.84 -2.05
C GLU A 66 -10.20 5.98 -1.50
N PHE A 67 -9.87 5.02 -0.62
CA PHE A 67 -10.85 4.07 -0.08
C PHE A 67 -11.58 4.59 1.16
N HIS A 68 -11.20 5.75 1.71
CA HIS A 68 -11.82 6.29 2.91
C HIS A 68 -13.30 6.57 2.69
N GLY A 69 -14.17 5.96 3.51
CA GLY A 69 -15.62 6.10 3.39
C GLY A 69 -16.24 5.55 2.11
N ARG A 70 -15.47 4.88 1.24
CA ARG A 70 -16.00 4.26 0.01
C ARG A 70 -16.69 2.93 0.33
N ARG A 71 -17.86 2.73 -0.27
CA ARG A 71 -18.60 1.47 -0.21
C ARG A 71 -18.38 0.73 -1.53
N LEU A 72 -17.69 -0.40 -1.46
CA LEU A 72 -17.42 -1.28 -2.59
C LEU A 72 -18.59 -2.25 -2.70
N SER A 73 -19.52 -2.00 -3.62
CA SER A 73 -20.66 -2.88 -3.87
C SER A 73 -20.18 -4.18 -4.52
N CYS A 74 -20.71 -5.30 -4.05
CA CYS A 74 -20.43 -6.62 -4.60
C CYS A 74 -21.49 -6.95 -5.64
N THR A 75 -21.06 -7.36 -6.83
CA THR A 75 -21.95 -7.94 -7.84
C THR A 75 -22.47 -9.28 -7.36
N ASP A 76 -23.64 -9.71 -7.83
CA ASP A 76 -24.31 -10.96 -7.44
C ASP A 76 -23.42 -12.20 -7.50
N GLN A 77 -22.43 -12.21 -8.41
CA GLN A 77 -21.43 -13.28 -8.54
C GLN A 77 -20.44 -13.38 -7.38
N TYR A 78 -20.25 -12.31 -6.61
CA TYR A 78 -19.33 -12.24 -5.46
C TYR A 78 -20.06 -12.26 -4.11
N LEU A 79 -21.40 -12.38 -4.13
CA LEU A 79 -22.18 -12.70 -2.94
C LEU A 79 -22.11 -14.20 -2.68
N THR A 80 -21.80 -14.58 -1.45
CA THR A 80 -21.73 -15.98 -1.00
C THR A 80 -22.70 -16.14 0.18
N PRO A 81 -23.54 -17.19 0.19
CA PRO A 81 -23.68 -18.24 -0.83
C PRO A 81 -24.46 -17.78 -2.08
N SER A 82 -24.02 -18.24 -3.25
CA SER A 82 -24.68 -18.05 -4.55
C SER A 82 -24.72 -19.37 -5.32
N GLY A 83 -25.75 -19.56 -6.15
CA GLY A 83 -25.93 -20.77 -6.96
C GLY A 83 -27.33 -21.38 -6.89
N PRO A 84 -27.57 -22.50 -7.60
CA PRO A 84 -28.87 -23.17 -7.62
C PRO A 84 -29.26 -23.64 -6.22
N GLY A 85 -30.45 -23.28 -5.75
CA GLY A 85 -30.93 -23.56 -4.38
C GLY A 85 -30.71 -22.41 -3.39
N TYR A 86 -29.97 -21.37 -3.78
CA TYR A 86 -29.71 -20.16 -3.00
C TYR A 86 -30.37 -18.91 -3.63
N GLU A 87 -31.52 -19.10 -4.27
CA GLU A 87 -32.28 -18.03 -4.95
C GLU A 87 -33.19 -17.23 -4.00
N ASN A 88 -33.56 -17.83 -2.86
CA ASN A 88 -34.50 -17.26 -1.87
C ASN A 88 -33.85 -17.03 -0.49
N LEU A 89 -32.61 -16.50 -0.44
CA LEU A 89 -32.02 -16.14 0.85
C LEU A 89 -32.56 -14.81 1.36
N ALA A 90 -32.75 -14.74 2.67
CA ALA A 90 -32.92 -13.47 3.35
C ALA A 90 -31.65 -12.62 3.17
N PRO A 91 -31.75 -11.28 3.05
CA PRO A 91 -30.61 -10.40 2.85
C PRO A 91 -29.50 -10.56 3.91
N MET A 92 -29.84 -10.98 5.13
CA MET A 92 -28.88 -11.22 6.23
C MET A 92 -28.03 -12.48 6.08
N GLU A 93 -28.45 -13.43 5.26
CA GLU A 93 -27.77 -14.72 5.07
C GLU A 93 -26.73 -14.68 3.93
N GLN A 94 -26.58 -13.53 3.28
CA GLN A 94 -25.59 -13.30 2.22
C GLN A 94 -24.51 -12.31 2.66
N THR A 95 -23.27 -12.57 2.23
CA THR A 95 -22.12 -11.70 2.46
C THR A 95 -21.22 -11.63 1.24
N CYS A 96 -20.46 -10.55 1.09
CA CYS A 96 -19.46 -10.46 0.05
C CYS A 96 -18.26 -11.38 0.33
N ALA A 97 -17.76 -12.05 -0.71
CA ALA A 97 -16.52 -12.84 -0.68
C ALA A 97 -15.25 -11.97 -0.72
N PHE A 98 -15.23 -10.87 0.04
CA PHE A 98 -14.10 -9.94 0.14
C PHE A 98 -13.72 -9.70 1.61
N VAL A 99 -12.43 -9.44 1.84
CA VAL A 99 -11.91 -9.17 3.18
C VAL A 99 -12.55 -7.90 3.75
N GLY A 100 -13.10 -7.98 4.95
CA GLY A 100 -13.83 -6.88 5.60
C GLY A 100 -15.32 -6.83 5.31
N SER A 101 -15.90 -7.89 4.72
CA SER A 101 -17.35 -8.02 4.59
C SER A 101 -18.03 -8.27 5.94
N VAL A 102 -19.26 -7.79 6.06
CA VAL A 102 -20.14 -7.99 7.22
C VAL A 102 -21.40 -8.69 6.73
N PRO A 103 -21.88 -9.74 7.43
CA PRO A 103 -23.12 -10.44 7.05
C PRO A 103 -24.30 -9.48 6.92
N GLY A 104 -25.11 -9.65 5.90
CA GLY A 104 -26.25 -8.79 5.63
C GLY A 104 -25.97 -7.52 4.85
N ARG A 105 -24.74 -7.33 4.35
CA ARG A 105 -24.38 -6.21 3.50
C ARG A 105 -23.87 -6.72 2.16
N SER A 106 -24.45 -6.21 1.08
CA SER A 106 -23.98 -6.41 -0.31
C SER A 106 -22.83 -5.46 -0.69
N TRP A 107 -22.18 -4.85 0.31
CA TRP A 107 -21.08 -3.92 0.10
C TRP A 107 -20.06 -4.02 1.24
N VAL A 108 -18.80 -3.73 0.90
CA VAL A 108 -17.67 -3.70 1.83
C VAL A 108 -17.20 -2.27 2.03
N LEU A 109 -16.91 -1.88 3.27
CA LEU A 109 -16.33 -0.57 3.56
C LEU A 109 -14.84 -0.59 3.23
N GLY A 110 -14.37 0.37 2.43
CA GLY A 110 -12.96 0.47 2.04
C GLY A 110 -12.01 0.61 3.24
N ASP A 111 -12.43 1.29 4.30
CA ASP A 111 -11.66 1.41 5.54
C ASP A 111 -11.44 0.05 6.24
N ASP A 112 -12.46 -0.80 6.26
CA ASP A 112 -12.36 -2.14 6.86
C ASP A 112 -11.46 -3.06 6.02
N TYR A 113 -11.59 -2.98 4.69
CA TYR A 113 -10.71 -3.67 3.75
C TYR A 113 -9.23 -3.29 3.98
N LEU A 114 -8.91 -1.99 4.03
CA LEU A 114 -7.54 -1.52 4.23
C LEU A 114 -6.98 -1.88 5.61
N ARG A 115 -7.82 -1.84 6.64
CA ARG A 115 -7.41 -2.19 8.00
C ARG A 115 -7.07 -3.67 8.12
N LEU A 116 -7.86 -4.56 7.51
CA LEU A 116 -7.68 -6.01 7.64
C LEU A 116 -6.63 -6.56 6.67
N SER A 117 -6.61 -6.10 5.41
CA SER A 117 -5.65 -6.59 4.40
C SER A 117 -4.28 -5.92 4.51
N TYR A 118 -4.22 -4.63 4.82
CA TYR A 118 -2.97 -3.85 4.78
C TYR A 118 -2.52 -3.30 6.12
N THR A 119 -3.34 -3.38 7.17
CA THR A 119 -3.12 -2.73 8.48
C THR A 119 -3.04 -1.20 8.40
N TYR A 120 -3.65 -0.61 7.37
CA TYR A 120 -3.64 0.84 7.12
C TYR A 120 -4.82 1.56 7.75
N ARG A 121 -4.61 2.84 8.08
CA ARG A 121 -5.61 3.71 8.70
C ARG A 121 -5.53 5.10 8.09
N PHE A 122 -6.69 5.70 7.83
CA PHE A 122 -6.78 7.07 7.31
C PHE A 122 -6.11 8.12 8.22
N THR A 123 -6.11 7.90 9.54
CA THR A 123 -5.43 8.78 10.50
C THR A 123 -3.91 8.90 10.26
N HIS A 124 -3.29 7.97 9.54
CA HIS A 124 -1.86 8.01 9.22
C HIS A 124 -1.50 8.88 8.02
N VAL A 125 -2.47 9.32 7.21
CA VAL A 125 -2.21 10.02 5.93
C VAL A 125 -1.34 11.26 6.15
N TRP A 126 -1.69 12.11 7.12
CA TRP A 126 -0.93 13.34 7.41
C TRP A 126 0.47 13.07 7.96
N ARG A 127 0.63 12.07 8.84
CA ARG A 127 1.94 11.63 9.34
C ARG A 127 2.81 11.15 8.18
N ASN A 128 2.24 10.31 7.31
CA ASN A 128 2.94 9.73 6.17
C ASN A 128 3.34 10.79 5.14
N LEU A 129 2.50 11.80 4.90
CA LEU A 129 2.86 12.96 4.07
C LEU A 129 4.08 13.70 4.63
N GLY A 130 4.10 13.97 5.94
CA GLY A 130 5.25 14.59 6.60
C GLY A 130 6.53 13.76 6.48
N ILE A 131 6.44 12.43 6.63
CA ILE A 131 7.57 11.50 6.46
C ILE A 131 8.13 11.58 5.03
N VAL A 132 7.25 11.57 4.01
CA VAL A 132 7.67 11.65 2.60
C VAL A 132 8.37 12.97 2.30
N ILE A 133 7.85 14.09 2.83
CA ILE A 133 8.50 15.41 2.71
C ILE A 133 9.88 15.39 3.40
N GLY A 134 9.99 14.77 4.57
CA GLY A 134 11.26 14.60 5.27
C GLY A 134 12.30 13.84 4.46
N PHE A 135 11.92 12.73 3.82
CA PHE A 135 12.80 12.00 2.90
C PHE A 135 13.20 12.83 1.69
N LEU A 136 12.28 13.63 1.13
CA LEU A 136 12.59 14.51 0.01
C LEU A 136 13.62 15.57 0.40
N ALA A 137 13.45 16.23 1.55
CA ALA A 137 14.41 17.19 2.08
C ALA A 137 15.78 16.55 2.36
N PHE A 138 15.79 15.34 2.93
CA PHE A 138 17.02 14.57 3.17
C PHE A 138 17.79 14.28 1.89
N PHE A 139 17.13 13.76 0.85
CA PHE A 139 17.80 13.50 -0.43
C PHE A 139 18.26 14.79 -1.12
N GLN A 140 17.49 15.87 -0.98
CA GLN A 140 17.90 17.17 -1.52
C GLN A 140 19.15 17.70 -0.81
N ALA A 141 19.22 17.57 0.52
CA ALA A 141 20.39 17.98 1.30
C ALA A 141 21.65 17.20 0.91
N ILE A 142 21.53 15.89 0.64
CA ILE A 142 22.65 15.09 0.11
C ILE A 142 23.10 15.60 -1.25
N ASN A 143 22.15 15.94 -2.13
CA ASN A 143 22.47 16.42 -3.47
C ASN A 143 23.14 17.82 -3.47
N THR A 144 23.02 18.58 -2.38
CA THR A 144 23.68 19.90 -2.24
C THR A 144 25.05 19.85 -1.56
N LEU A 145 25.45 18.70 -1.03
CA LEU A 145 26.79 18.45 -0.47
C LEU A 145 27.77 18.03 -1.57
#